data_AF-A0AAD5QF58-F1
#
_entry.id   AF-A0AAD5QF58-F1
#
_cell.length_a   1.000
_cell.length_b   1.000
_cell.length_c   1.000
_cell.angle_alpha   90.00
_cell.angle_beta   90.00
_cell.angle_gamma   90.00
#
_symmetry.space_group_name_H-M   'P 1'
#
loop_
_entity.id
_entity.type
_entity.pdbx_description
1 polymer ?
#
loop_
_entity_poly.entity_id
_entity_poly.type
_entity_poly.pdbx_seq_one_letter_code
_entity_poly.pdbx_strand_id
1 'polypeptide(L)' 'MFMDRLSNATPNNVYVMESFDITALYTNVSNECALQATHELLIEQQGTVNMNGLSIQQFMVLLREYLNCSISR' A
#
# COMPACT_ATOMS: atom_id res chain seq x y z
N MET A 1 -14.67 -6.66 -9.67
CA MET A 1 -15.75 -7.20 -8.82
C MET A 1 -16.27 -6.18 -7.81
N PHE A 2 -15.43 -5.53 -7.00
CA PHE A 2 -15.87 -4.49 -6.05
C PHE A 2 -16.42 -3.23 -6.75
N MET A 3 -15.67 -2.62 -7.68
CA MET A 3 -16.08 -1.39 -8.36
C MET A 3 -17.33 -1.57 -9.23
N ASP A 4 -17.46 -2.74 -9.86
CA ASP A 4 -18.66 -3.10 -10.63
C ASP A 4 -19.91 -3.19 -9.74
N ARG A 5 -19.78 -3.78 -8.54
CA ARG A 5 -20.85 -3.82 -7.55
C ARG A 5 -21.18 -2.44 -6.98
N LEU A 6 -20.17 -1.60 -6.76
CA LEU A 6 -20.34 -0.23 -6.27
C LEU A 6 -21.04 0.65 -7.31
N SER A 7 -20.67 0.54 -8.58
CA SER A 7 -21.28 1.27 -9.69
C SER A 7 -22.75 0.92 -9.90
N ASN A 8 -23.16 -0.29 -9.52
CA ASN A 8 -24.54 -0.76 -9.65
C ASN A 8 -25.33 -0.64 -8.34
N ALA A 9 -24.73 -0.10 -7.27
CA ALA A 9 -25.42 0.10 -6.00
C ALA A 9 -26.26 1.38 -6.08
N THR A 10 -27.56 1.26 -5.81
CA THR A 10 -28.49 2.40 -5.68
C THR A 10 -28.71 2.69 -4.19
N PRO A 11 -27.99 3.64 -3.58
CA PRO A 11 -28.22 3.99 -2.18
C PRO A 11 -29.64 4.58 -2.02
N ASN A 12 -30.33 4.17 -0.97
CA ASN A 12 -31.64 4.72 -0.62
C ASN A 12 -31.48 6.22 -0.28
N ASN A 13 -32.43 7.09 -0.64
CA ASN A 13 -32.32 8.57 -0.54
C ASN A 13 -32.08 9.13 0.88
N VAL A 14 -31.99 8.27 1.89
CA VAL A 14 -31.64 8.59 3.28
C VAL A 14 -30.12 8.52 3.52
N TYR A 15 -29.36 7.93 2.60
CA TYR A 15 -27.91 7.77 2.69
C TYR A 15 -27.19 8.73 1.74
N VAL A 16 -26.44 9.67 2.31
CA VAL A 16 -25.51 10.51 1.56
C VAL A 16 -24.24 9.70 1.32
N MET A 17 -23.93 9.44 0.05
CA MET A 17 -22.64 8.89 -0.34
C MET A 17 -21.66 10.06 -0.45
N GLU A 18 -20.90 10.33 0.61
CA GLU A 18 -19.79 11.28 0.53
C GLU A 18 -18.70 10.73 -0.38
N SER A 19 -18.05 11.62 -1.14
CA SER A 19 -16.91 11.24 -1.98
C SER A 19 -15.80 10.72 -1.07
N PHE A 20 -15.58 9.42 -1.12
CA PHE A 20 -14.53 8.77 -0.36
C PHE A 20 -13.19 8.99 -1.08
N ASP A 21 -12.22 9.64 -0.41
CA ASP A 21 -10.89 9.80 -0.96
C ASP A 21 -10.20 8.43 -1.02
N ILE A 22 -10.06 7.89 -2.22
CA ILE A 22 -9.36 6.63 -2.48
C ILE A 22 -7.91 6.70 -1.94
N THR A 23 -7.31 7.88 -1.91
CA THR A 23 -5.98 8.10 -1.33
C THR A 23 -5.96 7.77 0.17
N ALA A 24 -7.03 8.09 0.92
CA ALA A 24 -7.18 7.74 2.33
C ALA A 24 -7.23 6.22 2.60
N LEU A 25 -7.74 5.43 1.64
CA LEU A 25 -7.67 3.96 1.69
C LEU A 25 -6.23 3.44 1.52
N TYR A 26 -5.38 4.18 0.79
CA TYR A 26 -3.97 3.85 0.58
C TYR A 26 -3.03 4.46 1.63
N THR A 27 -3.46 5.43 2.43
CA THR A 27 -2.58 6.20 3.35
C THR A 27 -2.78 5.94 4.84
N ASN A 28 -3.72 5.09 5.26
CA ASN A 28 -3.91 4.75 6.68
C ASN A 28 -3.00 3.64 7.21
N VAL A 29 -2.01 3.20 6.43
CA VAL A 29 -0.95 2.29 6.90
C VAL A 29 0.28 3.11 7.19
N SER A 30 0.77 3.07 8.43
CA SER A 30 2.02 3.76 8.79
C SER A 30 3.20 3.17 8.02
N ASN A 31 4.19 4.00 7.70
CA ASN A 31 5.38 3.57 6.95
C ASN A 31 6.11 2.40 7.63
N GLU A 32 6.10 2.36 8.96
CA GLU A 32 6.61 1.24 9.74
C GLU A 32 5.83 -0.06 9.51
N CYS A 33 4.49 -0.01 9.48
CA CYS A 33 3.66 -1.18 9.15
C CYS A 33 3.87 -1.62 7.70
N ALA A 34 3.97 -0.67 6.76
CA ALA A 34 4.22 -0.96 5.35
C ALA A 34 5.61 -1.59 5.13
N LEU A 35 6.65 -1.08 5.80
CA LEU A 35 8.01 -1.64 5.76
C LEU A 35 8.03 -3.05 6.36
N GLN A 36 7.35 -3.27 7.49
CA GLN A 36 7.28 -4.59 8.13
C GLN A 36 6.61 -5.63 7.23
N ALA A 37 5.43 -5.30 6.69
CA ALA A 37 4.71 -6.20 5.78
C ALA A 37 5.53 -6.51 4.51
N THR A 38 6.24 -5.51 3.98
CA THR A 38 7.12 -5.69 2.82
C THR A 38 8.29 -6.63 3.14
N HIS A 39 8.91 -6.50 4.32
CA HIS A 39 9.99 -7.37 4.76
C HIS A 39 9.52 -8.83 4.90
N GLU A 40 8.35 -9.05 5.52
CA GLU A 40 7.76 -10.38 5.68
C GLU A 40 7.46 -11.03 4.32
N LEU A 41 6.88 -10.27 3.39
CA LEU A 41 6.60 -10.74 2.03
C LEU A 41 7.86 -11.10 1.26
N LEU A 42 8.94 -10.32 1.41
CA LEU A 42 10.22 -10.60 0.76
C LEU A 42 10.93 -11.84 1.33
N ILE A 43 10.74 -12.13 2.62
CA ILE A 43 11.22 -13.37 3.23
C ILE A 43 10.39 -14.56 2.71
N GLU A 44 9.06 -14.44 2.67
CA GLU A 44 8.19 -15.51 2.18
C GLU A 44 8.46 -15.85 0.71
N GLN A 45 8.73 -14.83 -0.11
CA GLN A 45 8.98 -14.96 -1.54
C GLN A 45 10.48 -14.98 -1.90
N GLN A 46 11.33 -15.34 -0.94
CA GLN A 46 12.78 -15.33 -1.13
C GLN A 46 13.19 -16.24 -2.30
N GLY A 47 13.87 -15.68 -3.29
CA GLY A 47 14.30 -16.39 -4.51
C GLY A 47 13.30 -16.38 -5.66
N THR A 48 12.04 -16.01 -5.42
CA THR A 48 11.01 -15.81 -6.46
C THR A 48 11.03 -14.36 -6.96
N VAL A 49 11.25 -13.41 -6.06
CA VAL A 49 11.35 -11.99 -6.39
C VAL A 49 12.76 -11.67 -6.86
N ASN A 50 12.87 -11.13 -8.08
CA ASN A 50 14.15 -10.64 -8.59
C ASN A 50 14.53 -9.33 -7.87
N MET A 51 15.57 -9.41 -7.02
CA MET A 51 16.10 -8.28 -6.26
C MET A 51 17.22 -7.52 -7.00
N ASN A 52 17.47 -7.81 -8.28
CA ASN A 52 18.47 -7.16 -9.13
C ASN A 52 19.87 -7.07 -8.48
N GLY A 53 20.24 -8.09 -7.72
CA GLY A 53 21.53 -8.15 -7.00
C GLY A 53 21.53 -7.52 -5.60
N LEU A 54 20.43 -6.95 -5.13
CA LEU A 54 20.29 -6.45 -3.76
C LEU A 54 19.93 -7.58 -2.79
N SER A 55 20.46 -7.51 -1.57
CA SER A 55 19.91 -8.28 -0.46
C SER A 55 18.60 -7.66 0.03
N ILE A 56 17.76 -8.45 0.70
CA ILE A 56 16.53 -7.96 1.35
C ILE A 56 16.86 -6.77 2.28
N GLN A 57 17.94 -6.87 3.04
CA GLN A 57 18.38 -5.80 3.93
C GLN A 57 18.72 -4.50 3.17
N GLN A 58 19.47 -4.59 2.07
CA GLN A 58 19.82 -3.42 1.26
C GLN A 58 18.58 -2.77 0.65
N PHE A 59 17.63 -3.58 0.15
CA PHE A 59 16.36 -3.10 -0.37
C PHE A 59 15.53 -2.37 0.70
N MET A 60 15.42 -2.95 1.89
CA MET A 60 14.66 -2.36 3.01
C MET A 60 15.23 -1.02 3.48
N VAL A 61 16.56 -0.85 3.48
CA VAL A 61 17.20 0.44 3.78
C VAL A 61 16.84 1.48 2.72
N LEU A 62 16.93 1.12 1.45
CA LEU A 62 16.66 2.02 0.33
C LEU A 62 15.18 2.46 0.30
N LEU A 63 14.26 1.53 0.56
CA LEU A 63 12.84 1.80 0.67
C LEU A 63 12.52 2.72 1.85
N ARG A 64 13.17 2.54 3.01
CA ARG A 64 13.01 3.43 4.17
C ARG A 64 13.47 4.86 3.86
N GLU A 65 14.64 5.02 3.25
CA GLU A 65 15.15 6.34 2.85
C GLU A 65 14.23 7.01 1.83
N TYR A 66 13.74 6.26 0.83
CA TYR A 66 12.75 6.76 -0.13
C TYR A 66 11.48 7.28 0.55
N LEU A 67 10.92 6.49 1.48
CA LEU A 67 9.72 6.88 2.22
C LEU A 67 9.95 8.15 3.05
N ASN A 68 11.10 8.25 3.73
CA ASN A 68 11.49 9.45 4.48
C ASN A 68 11.61 10.68 3.58
N CYS A 69 12.19 10.56 2.38
CA CYS A 69 12.29 11.65 1.43
C CYS A 69 10.93 12.04 0.81
N SER A 70 10.05 11.07 0.58
CA SER A 70 8.73 11.31 -0.04
C SER A 70 7.72 12.01 0.87
N ILE A 71 7.84 11.87 2.20
CA ILE A 71 7.00 12.61 3.17
C ILE A 71 7.32 14.11 3.17
N SER A 72 8.53 14.49 2.72
CA SER A 72 8.98 15.90 2.67
C SER A 72 8.66 16.65 1.38
N ARG A 73 7.84 16.09 0.48
CA ARG A 73 7.46 16.71 -0.80
C ARG A 73 5.94 16.81 -0.95
#